data_AF-A0A7C6CEN6-F1
#
_entry.id   AF-A0A7C6CEN6-F1
#
_cell.length_a   1.000
_cell.length_b   1.000
_cell.length_c   1.000
_cell.angle_alpha   90.00
_cell.angle_beta   90.00
_cell.angle_gamma   90.00
#
_symmetry.space_group_name_H-M   'P 1'
#
loop_
_entity.id
_entity.type
_entity.pdbx_description
1 polymer ?
#
loop_
_entity_poly.entity_id
_entity_poly.type
_entity_poly.pdbx_seq_one_letter_code
_entity_poly.pdbx_strand_id
1 'polypeptide(L)'
;MSEEQTDFPVVMRGYDRVQVDEQLQTLMTALSEARRRAEVAEDRARGLEADLEDYRSRLEEQERASFTGIGARVEQLLRSAEEQATAVTTKSRAEADALLERTRTQTQRLTQRAEAEAEALLAEARREADERTSRAHTEAETVLTNAQHRADEMVASAERDAQSARAETNTYVNDARASVEREVEVLRARTEKDVVEMRVQAEQESTQLRSDANADSQAVREAANAEAKQTIESARASAEKALASARAEAESLLRDARQQADEARAASTRERQEAEQEIADMRAQAREADAKAHEQAREETSGMIAAARAQVSEAEKHLSETLQRAERLLTDTDAVVRRRQEDARRNAEAMLAAAEAEAEQLREAARQEALNERATAQRTVEKLERQRESIASYLDEMRGLLGSPTARSISGLEPLEPKKEEANNPALFDETQKAAEGDSEEK
;
A
#
# COMPACT_ATOMS: atom_id res chain seq x y z
N MET A 1 254.05 -36.96 80.08
CA MET A 1 254.90 -37.73 81.00
C MET A 1 254.58 -39.21 80.85
N SER A 2 255.35 -39.93 80.04
CA SER A 2 255.58 -41.39 80.08
C SER A 2 256.50 -41.75 78.91
N GLU A 3 257.80 -41.68 79.21
CA GLU A 3 258.98 -42.32 78.60
C GLU A 3 259.16 -42.37 77.06
N GLU A 4 260.37 -41.97 76.65
CA GLU A 4 260.89 -42.06 75.29
C GLU A 4 261.18 -43.52 74.90
N GLN A 5 260.70 -43.95 73.72
CA GLN A 5 261.21 -45.14 73.03
C GLN A 5 261.33 -44.84 71.52
N THR A 6 262.41 -44.16 71.13
CA THR A 6 262.90 -44.12 69.74
C THR A 6 264.11 -45.05 69.61
N ASP A 7 263.82 -46.33 69.47
CA ASP A 7 264.81 -47.42 69.42
C ASP A 7 265.47 -47.51 68.02
N PHE A 8 266.34 -46.56 67.70
CA PHE A 8 267.18 -46.58 66.49
C PHE A 8 268.67 -46.78 66.85
N PRO A 9 269.33 -47.85 66.36
CA PRO A 9 270.71 -48.17 66.72
C PRO A 9 271.72 -47.17 66.12
N VAL A 10 272.63 -46.67 66.94
CA VAL A 10 273.64 -45.68 66.55
C VAL A 10 274.83 -46.34 65.87
N VAL A 11 275.18 -45.90 64.66
CA VAL A 11 276.28 -46.43 63.84
C VAL A 11 277.24 -45.30 63.45
N MET A 12 278.54 -45.60 63.31
CA MET A 12 279.66 -44.65 63.06
C MET A 12 279.51 -43.67 61.87
N ARG A 13 278.49 -43.83 61.01
CA ARG A 13 278.11 -42.91 59.93
C ARG A 13 276.57 -42.82 59.82
N GLY A 14 275.92 -42.58 60.95
CA GLY A 14 274.47 -42.39 61.06
C GLY A 14 274.03 -40.95 60.80
N TYR A 15 272.72 -40.77 60.60
CA TYR A 15 272.08 -39.46 60.57
C TYR A 15 272.04 -38.83 61.97
N ASP A 16 272.06 -37.49 62.02
CA ASP A 16 271.99 -36.75 63.28
C ASP A 16 270.65 -36.98 63.97
N ARG A 17 270.68 -37.47 65.23
CA ARG A 17 269.47 -37.75 66.02
C ARG A 17 268.59 -36.51 66.15
N VAL A 18 269.17 -35.32 66.30
CA VAL A 18 268.41 -34.08 66.47
C VAL A 18 267.57 -33.78 65.21
N GLN A 19 268.15 -33.95 64.02
CA GLN A 19 267.43 -33.76 62.75
C GLN A 19 266.39 -34.86 62.49
N VAL A 20 266.67 -36.10 62.92
CA VAL A 20 265.73 -37.22 62.77
C VAL A 20 264.53 -37.06 63.69
N ASP A 21 264.73 -36.67 64.95
CA ASP A 21 263.65 -36.41 65.91
C ASP A 21 262.82 -35.18 65.51
N GLU A 22 263.44 -34.12 64.96
CA GLU A 22 262.76 -32.95 64.39
C GLU A 22 261.90 -33.33 63.16
N GLN A 23 262.40 -34.19 62.27
CA GLN A 23 261.63 -34.71 61.14
C GLN A 23 260.52 -35.69 61.60
N LEU A 24 260.75 -36.50 62.63
CA LEU A 24 259.73 -37.36 63.23
C LEU A 24 258.59 -36.55 63.85
N GLN A 25 258.90 -35.47 64.58
CA GLN A 25 257.88 -34.54 65.08
C GLN A 25 257.14 -33.85 63.94
N THR A 26 257.84 -33.45 62.87
CA THR A 26 257.22 -32.84 61.68
C THR A 26 256.25 -33.82 61.00
N LEU A 27 256.66 -35.09 60.83
CA LEU A 27 255.83 -36.16 60.26
C LEU A 27 254.64 -36.54 61.16
N MET A 28 254.85 -36.62 62.48
CA MET A 28 253.75 -36.88 63.44
C MET A 28 252.72 -35.73 63.43
N THR A 29 253.19 -34.48 63.36
CA THR A 29 252.33 -33.31 63.25
C THR A 29 251.53 -33.36 61.95
N ALA A 30 252.20 -33.58 60.81
CA ALA A 30 251.54 -33.73 59.50
C ALA A 30 250.53 -34.90 59.46
N LEU A 31 250.83 -36.03 60.11
CA LEU A 31 249.91 -37.17 60.21
C LEU A 31 248.68 -36.85 61.05
N SER A 32 248.85 -36.14 62.18
CA SER A 32 247.73 -35.69 63.01
C SER A 32 246.82 -34.70 62.28
N GLU A 33 247.43 -33.80 61.49
CA GLU A 33 246.69 -32.83 60.68
C GLU A 33 245.96 -33.52 59.51
N ALA A 34 246.60 -34.48 58.85
CA ALA A 34 245.97 -35.28 57.78
C ALA A 34 244.76 -36.08 58.30
N ARG A 35 244.84 -36.69 59.48
CA ARG A 35 243.71 -37.37 60.12
C ARG A 35 242.56 -36.42 60.42
N ARG A 36 242.84 -35.25 60.99
CA ARG A 36 241.82 -34.23 61.29
C ARG A 36 241.15 -33.68 60.01
N ARG A 37 241.89 -33.58 58.89
CA ARG A 37 241.30 -33.23 57.58
C ARG A 37 240.41 -34.36 57.03
N ALA A 38 240.72 -35.62 57.30
CA ALA A 38 239.91 -36.76 56.88
C ALA A 38 238.56 -36.82 57.63
N GLU A 39 238.56 -36.67 58.96
CA GLU A 39 237.32 -36.61 59.77
C GLU A 39 236.38 -35.49 59.28
N VAL A 40 236.92 -34.28 59.07
CA VAL A 40 236.14 -33.13 58.53
C VAL A 40 235.61 -33.37 57.11
N ALA A 41 236.27 -34.24 56.33
CA ALA A 41 235.78 -34.63 55.01
C ALA A 41 234.66 -35.70 55.08
N GLU A 42 234.77 -36.67 55.99
CA GLU A 42 233.73 -37.69 56.22
C GLU A 42 232.43 -37.07 56.75
N ASP A 43 232.50 -36.16 57.72
CA ASP A 43 231.30 -35.49 58.25
C ASP A 43 230.61 -34.62 57.18
N ARG A 44 231.37 -34.02 56.27
CA ARG A 44 230.81 -33.32 55.10
C ARG A 44 230.15 -34.27 54.10
N ALA A 45 230.73 -35.44 53.87
CA ALA A 45 230.14 -36.45 52.98
C ALA A 45 228.78 -36.92 53.51
N ARG A 46 228.69 -37.27 54.80
CA ARG A 46 227.41 -37.65 55.45
C ARG A 46 226.36 -36.54 55.39
N GLY A 47 226.76 -35.28 55.54
CA GLY A 47 225.86 -34.13 55.40
C GLY A 47 225.26 -34.03 53.98
N LEU A 48 226.11 -34.13 52.96
CA LEU A 48 225.67 -34.06 51.55
C LEU A 48 224.78 -35.25 51.14
N GLU A 49 225.01 -36.45 51.69
CA GLU A 49 224.13 -37.60 51.46
C GLU A 49 222.74 -37.41 52.07
N ALA A 50 222.66 -36.85 53.28
CA ALA A 50 221.37 -36.51 53.92
C ALA A 50 220.59 -35.44 53.13
N ASP A 51 221.27 -34.38 52.68
CA ASP A 51 220.64 -33.34 51.85
C ASP A 51 220.09 -33.91 50.52
N LEU A 52 220.82 -34.83 49.86
CA LEU A 52 220.39 -35.44 48.60
C LEU A 52 219.12 -36.29 48.74
N GLU A 53 218.98 -37.03 49.84
CA GLU A 53 217.79 -37.85 50.07
C GLU A 53 216.55 -36.98 50.38
N ASP A 54 216.75 -35.89 51.14
CA ASP A 54 215.70 -34.93 51.46
C ASP A 54 215.20 -34.18 50.19
N TYR A 55 216.11 -33.83 49.27
CA TYR A 55 215.73 -33.28 47.96
C TYR A 55 214.99 -34.28 47.05
N ARG A 56 215.35 -35.58 47.09
CA ARG A 56 214.63 -36.61 46.32
C ARG A 56 213.20 -36.78 46.81
N SER A 57 212.99 -36.88 48.12
CA SER A 57 211.66 -37.03 48.71
C SER A 57 210.72 -35.88 48.32
N ARG A 58 211.24 -34.64 48.31
CA ARG A 58 210.47 -33.44 47.93
C ARG A 58 210.04 -33.44 46.45
N LEU A 59 210.83 -34.04 45.54
CA LEU A 59 210.45 -34.13 44.13
C LEU A 59 209.29 -35.12 43.91
N GLU A 60 209.31 -36.29 44.56
CA GLU A 60 208.26 -37.30 44.39
C GLU A 60 206.89 -36.83 44.91
N GLU A 61 206.85 -36.07 46.00
CA GLU A 61 205.61 -35.44 46.48
C GLU A 61 205.05 -34.43 45.47
N GLN A 62 205.92 -33.63 44.85
CA GLN A 62 205.52 -32.57 43.93
C GLN A 62 204.96 -33.12 42.60
N GLU A 63 205.52 -34.21 42.07
CA GLU A 63 205.00 -34.85 40.86
C GLU A 63 203.67 -35.60 41.12
N ARG A 64 203.52 -36.28 42.27
CA ARG A 64 202.25 -36.94 42.64
C ARG A 64 201.08 -35.96 42.82
N ALA A 65 201.34 -34.75 43.31
CA ALA A 65 200.31 -33.74 43.56
C ALA A 65 199.75 -33.08 42.28
N SER A 66 200.54 -33.00 41.21
CA SER A 66 200.22 -32.18 40.03
C SER A 66 199.20 -32.82 39.08
N PHE A 67 199.31 -34.13 38.81
CA PHE A 67 198.47 -34.80 37.82
C PHE A 67 197.05 -35.16 38.29
N THR A 68 196.85 -35.36 39.60
CA THR A 68 195.53 -35.68 40.18
C THR A 68 194.68 -34.44 40.44
N GLY A 69 195.32 -33.31 40.78
CA GLY A 69 194.64 -32.07 41.19
C GLY A 69 193.95 -31.28 40.06
N ILE A 70 194.30 -31.53 38.79
CA ILE A 70 193.69 -30.80 37.64
C ILE A 70 192.39 -31.47 37.21
N GLY A 71 192.35 -32.81 37.11
CA GLY A 71 191.13 -33.56 36.78
C GLY A 71 190.02 -33.30 37.79
N ALA A 72 190.32 -33.41 39.08
CA ALA A 72 189.38 -33.12 40.17
C ALA A 72 188.81 -31.68 40.10
N ARG A 73 189.61 -30.70 39.65
CA ARG A 73 189.18 -29.29 39.57
C ARG A 73 188.31 -29.00 38.35
N VAL A 74 188.52 -29.68 37.22
CA VAL A 74 187.64 -29.61 36.04
C VAL A 74 186.33 -30.36 36.30
N GLU A 75 186.39 -31.52 36.94
CA GLU A 75 185.20 -32.26 37.40
C GLU A 75 184.39 -31.41 38.40
N GLN A 76 185.04 -30.76 39.36
CA GLN A 76 184.38 -29.83 40.28
C GLN A 76 183.77 -28.61 39.57
N LEU A 77 184.41 -28.07 38.52
CA LEU A 77 183.84 -26.96 37.74
C LEU A 77 182.61 -27.42 36.92
N LEU A 78 182.70 -28.56 36.23
CA LEU A 78 181.59 -29.11 35.45
C LEU A 78 180.43 -29.50 36.34
N ARG A 79 180.70 -30.14 37.49
CA ARG A 79 179.70 -30.44 38.51
C ARG A 79 179.06 -29.18 39.07
N SER A 80 179.84 -28.15 39.40
CA SER A 80 179.32 -26.85 39.84
C SER A 80 178.47 -26.17 38.76
N ALA A 81 178.87 -26.27 37.49
CA ALA A 81 178.11 -25.73 36.37
C ALA A 81 176.82 -26.52 36.09
N GLU A 82 176.82 -27.85 36.26
CA GLU A 82 175.64 -28.70 36.16
C GLU A 82 174.69 -28.49 37.35
N GLU A 83 175.21 -28.39 38.58
CA GLU A 83 174.46 -28.02 39.78
C GLU A 83 173.88 -26.60 39.64
N GLN A 84 174.61 -25.64 39.03
CA GLN A 84 174.08 -24.31 38.71
C GLN A 84 173.03 -24.32 37.59
N ALA A 85 173.24 -25.09 36.51
CA ALA A 85 172.27 -25.18 35.41
C ALA A 85 170.98 -25.89 35.84
N THR A 86 171.09 -26.95 36.66
CA THR A 86 169.94 -27.60 37.28
C THR A 86 169.27 -26.70 38.31
N ALA A 87 170.01 -25.92 39.12
CA ALA A 87 169.43 -24.92 40.02
C ALA A 87 168.70 -23.78 39.27
N VAL A 88 169.26 -23.28 38.16
CA VAL A 88 168.61 -22.25 37.33
C VAL A 88 167.38 -22.81 36.63
N THR A 89 167.45 -23.99 36.01
CA THR A 89 166.28 -24.59 35.33
C THR A 89 165.18 -25.01 36.28
N THR A 90 165.50 -25.53 37.48
CA THR A 90 164.50 -25.80 38.52
C THR A 90 163.88 -24.52 39.07
N LYS A 91 164.69 -23.47 39.34
CA LYS A 91 164.19 -22.15 39.73
C LYS A 91 163.28 -21.54 38.67
N SER A 92 163.70 -21.49 37.40
CA SER A 92 162.90 -20.92 36.32
C SER A 92 161.62 -21.72 36.04
N ARG A 93 161.63 -23.05 36.23
CA ARG A 93 160.39 -23.86 36.20
C ARG A 93 159.47 -23.50 37.35
N ALA A 94 159.98 -23.43 38.59
CA ALA A 94 159.18 -23.03 39.75
C ALA A 94 158.62 -21.60 39.62
N GLU A 95 159.38 -20.66 39.06
CA GLU A 95 158.92 -19.30 38.76
C GLU A 95 157.85 -19.28 37.65
N ALA A 96 158.00 -20.10 36.60
CA ALA A 96 157.01 -20.26 35.54
C ALA A 96 155.70 -20.90 36.05
N ASP A 97 155.79 -21.96 36.85
CA ASP A 97 154.65 -22.63 37.47
C ASP A 97 153.93 -21.68 38.44
N ALA A 98 154.66 -20.93 39.26
CA ALA A 98 154.09 -19.91 40.15
C ALA A 98 153.42 -18.76 39.36
N LEU A 99 153.98 -18.35 38.22
CA LEU A 99 153.36 -17.36 37.34
C LEU A 99 152.10 -17.92 36.66
N LEU A 100 152.11 -19.18 36.23
CA LEU A 100 150.94 -19.84 35.65
C LEU A 100 149.80 -20.00 36.66
N GLU A 101 150.09 -20.42 37.89
CA GLU A 101 149.09 -20.52 38.96
C GLU A 101 148.56 -19.14 39.38
N ARG A 102 149.44 -18.13 39.49
CA ARG A 102 149.00 -16.75 39.72
C ARG A 102 148.12 -16.22 38.59
N THR A 103 148.44 -16.54 37.34
CA THR A 103 147.66 -16.11 36.17
C THR A 103 146.32 -16.85 36.12
N ARG A 104 146.31 -18.18 36.33
CA ARG A 104 145.09 -19.00 36.42
C ARG A 104 144.14 -18.47 37.49
N THR A 105 144.63 -18.25 38.71
CA THR A 105 143.82 -17.73 39.81
C THR A 105 143.36 -16.29 39.57
N GLN A 106 144.17 -15.44 38.92
CA GLN A 106 143.74 -14.10 38.51
C GLN A 106 142.67 -14.15 37.42
N THR A 107 142.82 -14.98 36.39
CA THR A 107 141.81 -15.16 35.34
C THR A 107 140.51 -15.73 35.92
N GLN A 108 140.57 -16.76 36.77
CA GLN A 108 139.39 -17.30 37.46
C GLN A 108 138.65 -16.25 38.29
N ARG A 109 139.37 -15.37 39.02
CA ARG A 109 138.76 -14.26 39.76
C ARG A 109 138.15 -13.22 38.83
N LEU A 110 138.75 -12.96 37.68
CA LEU A 110 138.21 -12.05 36.67
C LEU A 110 136.97 -12.63 35.98
N THR A 111 136.95 -13.93 35.64
CA THR A 111 135.75 -14.57 35.06
C THR A 111 134.63 -14.63 36.09
N GLN A 112 134.89 -15.08 37.31
CA GLN A 112 133.88 -15.08 38.39
C GLN A 112 133.31 -13.68 38.67
N ARG A 113 134.15 -12.64 38.63
CA ARG A 113 133.67 -11.26 38.78
C ARG A 113 132.82 -10.81 37.59
N ALA A 114 133.25 -11.11 36.37
CA ALA A 114 132.50 -10.75 35.16
C ALA A 114 131.17 -11.51 35.04
N GLU A 115 131.15 -12.79 35.45
CA GLU A 115 129.95 -13.62 35.56
C GLU A 115 128.98 -13.04 36.60
N ALA A 116 129.45 -12.75 37.82
CA ALA A 116 128.62 -12.13 38.86
C ALA A 116 128.11 -10.73 38.48
N GLU A 117 128.92 -9.93 37.76
CA GLU A 117 128.52 -8.61 37.24
C GLU A 117 127.48 -8.74 36.12
N ALA A 118 127.63 -9.70 35.21
CA ALA A 118 126.64 -9.99 34.17
C ALA A 118 125.34 -10.55 34.75
N GLU A 119 125.40 -11.43 35.75
CA GLU A 119 124.23 -11.94 36.47
C GLU A 119 123.49 -10.82 37.21
N ALA A 120 124.22 -9.91 37.87
CA ALA A 120 123.63 -8.74 38.53
C ALA A 120 122.96 -7.80 37.53
N LEU A 121 123.59 -7.50 36.39
CA LEU A 121 123.02 -6.68 35.32
C LEU A 121 121.78 -7.33 34.70
N LEU A 122 121.78 -8.65 34.50
CA LEU A 122 120.62 -9.39 33.99
C LEU A 122 119.48 -9.46 35.01
N ALA A 123 119.78 -9.58 36.30
CA ALA A 123 118.79 -9.56 37.36
C ALA A 123 118.11 -8.18 37.46
N GLU A 124 118.90 -7.10 37.42
CA GLU A 124 118.36 -5.73 37.45
C GLU A 124 117.57 -5.41 36.17
N ALA A 125 118.07 -5.77 34.99
CA ALA A 125 117.35 -5.56 33.73
C ALA A 125 116.01 -6.33 33.66
N ARG A 126 115.94 -7.54 34.25
CA ARG A 126 114.68 -8.29 34.40
C ARG A 126 113.74 -7.59 35.37
N ARG A 127 114.23 -7.18 36.54
CA ARG A 127 113.44 -6.43 37.53
C ARG A 127 112.88 -5.14 36.94
N GLU A 128 113.68 -4.36 36.22
CA GLU A 128 113.22 -3.16 35.53
C GLU A 128 112.13 -3.48 34.48
N ALA A 129 112.26 -4.59 33.75
CA ALA A 129 111.24 -5.01 32.78
C ALA A 129 109.93 -5.43 33.49
N ASP A 130 110.01 -6.18 34.59
CA ASP A 130 108.87 -6.60 35.39
C ASP A 130 108.17 -5.40 36.04
N GLU A 131 108.93 -4.44 36.57
CA GLU A 131 108.37 -3.18 37.11
C GLU A 131 107.72 -2.32 36.02
N ARG A 132 108.33 -2.19 34.83
CA ARG A 132 107.75 -1.44 33.70
C ARG A 132 106.48 -2.10 33.16
N THR A 133 106.47 -3.43 33.01
CA THR A 133 105.29 -4.18 32.55
C THR A 133 104.16 -4.17 33.58
N SER A 134 104.48 -4.32 34.87
CA SER A 134 103.50 -4.17 35.95
C SER A 134 102.87 -2.77 35.98
N ARG A 135 103.68 -1.69 35.88
CA ARG A 135 103.16 -0.32 35.84
C ARG A 135 102.26 -0.09 34.62
N ALA A 136 102.73 -0.48 33.42
CA ALA A 136 101.95 -0.35 32.19
C ALA A 136 100.63 -1.15 32.24
N HIS A 137 100.61 -2.32 32.90
CA HIS A 137 99.40 -3.10 33.10
C HIS A 137 98.40 -2.39 34.02
N THR A 138 98.85 -1.88 35.18
CA THR A 138 98.00 -1.13 36.12
C THR A 138 97.48 0.18 35.52
N GLU A 139 98.30 0.89 34.74
CA GLU A 139 97.89 2.08 33.99
C GLU A 139 96.83 1.74 32.94
N ALA A 140 97.02 0.68 32.16
CA ALA A 140 96.05 0.23 31.17
C ALA A 140 94.72 -0.21 31.80
N GLU A 141 94.75 -0.97 32.90
CA GLU A 141 93.55 -1.36 33.66
C GLU A 141 92.80 -0.14 34.21
N THR A 142 93.53 0.83 34.76
CA THR A 142 92.95 2.10 35.26
C THR A 142 92.29 2.89 34.13
N VAL A 143 92.95 2.99 32.96
CA VAL A 143 92.38 3.67 31.78
C VAL A 143 91.14 2.94 31.26
N LEU A 144 91.15 1.60 31.19
CA LEU A 144 90.01 0.80 30.75
C LEU A 144 88.81 0.95 31.71
N THR A 145 89.04 0.86 33.02
CA THR A 145 87.99 1.02 34.04
C THR A 145 87.39 2.43 33.99
N ASN A 146 88.21 3.47 33.87
CA ASN A 146 87.73 4.84 33.72
C ASN A 146 86.96 5.06 32.41
N ALA A 147 87.39 4.43 31.31
CA ALA A 147 86.68 4.49 30.03
C ALA A 147 85.33 3.75 30.08
N GLN A 148 85.26 2.61 30.78
CA GLN A 148 84.02 1.87 31.03
C GLN A 148 83.05 2.70 31.87
N HIS A 149 83.46 3.21 33.03
CA HIS A 149 82.59 4.07 33.85
C HIS A 149 82.09 5.30 33.10
N ARG A 150 82.94 5.96 32.31
CA ARG A 150 82.51 7.10 31.49
C ARG A 150 81.53 6.71 30.38
N ALA A 151 81.65 5.50 29.82
CA ALA A 151 80.69 4.97 28.87
C ALA A 151 79.34 4.66 29.56
N ASP A 152 79.36 4.02 30.73
CA ASP A 152 78.18 3.70 31.52
C ASP A 152 77.44 4.98 31.96
N GLU A 153 78.16 6.00 32.43
CA GLU A 153 77.59 7.32 32.76
C GLU A 153 76.94 8.00 31.56
N MET A 154 77.59 7.94 30.39
CA MET A 154 77.08 8.51 29.15
C MET A 154 75.81 7.78 28.66
N VAL A 155 75.80 6.44 28.72
CA VAL A 155 74.62 5.62 28.41
C VAL A 155 73.50 5.92 29.39
N ALA A 156 73.76 5.91 30.69
CA ALA A 156 72.76 6.20 31.71
C ALA A 156 72.21 7.64 31.61
N SER A 157 73.00 8.60 31.15
CA SER A 157 72.50 9.95 30.83
C SER A 157 71.59 9.93 29.62
N ALA A 158 72.04 9.36 28.50
CA ALA A 158 71.25 9.26 27.28
C ALA A 158 69.93 8.49 27.49
N GLU A 159 69.91 7.48 28.37
CA GLU A 159 68.70 6.78 28.78
C GLU A 159 67.73 7.66 29.58
N ARG A 160 68.23 8.46 30.54
CA ARG A 160 67.40 9.42 31.28
C ARG A 160 66.85 10.50 30.36
N ASP A 161 67.67 11.04 29.46
CA ASP A 161 67.27 12.06 28.49
C ASP A 161 66.20 11.50 27.52
N ALA A 162 66.39 10.27 27.02
CA ALA A 162 65.41 9.58 26.19
C ALA A 162 64.11 9.24 26.94
N GLN A 163 64.18 8.89 28.23
CA GLN A 163 62.99 8.70 29.07
C GLN A 163 62.24 10.01 29.30
N SER A 164 62.96 11.11 29.56
CA SER A 164 62.37 12.45 29.72
C SER A 164 61.69 12.91 28.44
N ALA A 165 62.36 12.81 27.29
CA ALA A 165 61.78 13.15 25.99
C ALA A 165 60.56 12.30 25.63
N ARG A 166 60.56 11.00 25.99
CA ARG A 166 59.37 10.13 25.84
C ARG A 166 58.23 10.53 26.77
N ALA A 167 58.52 10.90 28.01
CA ALA A 167 57.51 11.38 28.96
C ALA A 167 56.86 12.68 28.47
N GLU A 168 57.67 13.65 28.04
CA GLU A 168 57.23 14.93 27.46
C GLU A 168 56.39 14.72 26.19
N THR A 169 56.84 13.84 25.28
CA THR A 169 56.09 13.47 24.07
C THR A 169 54.76 12.83 24.43
N ASN A 170 54.72 11.94 25.43
CA ASN A 170 53.47 11.32 25.88
C ASN A 170 52.50 12.34 26.49
N THR A 171 52.98 13.29 27.30
CA THR A 171 52.13 14.38 27.82
C THR A 171 51.59 15.24 26.68
N TYR A 172 52.44 15.65 25.73
CA TYR A 172 52.02 16.43 24.56
C TYR A 172 50.97 15.70 23.71
N VAL A 173 51.16 14.39 23.45
CA VAL A 173 50.20 13.58 22.69
C VAL A 173 48.86 13.43 23.44
N ASN A 174 48.90 13.29 24.77
CA ASN A 174 47.68 13.22 25.58
C ASN A 174 46.93 14.56 25.63
N ASP A 175 47.65 15.68 25.78
CA ASP A 175 47.07 17.02 25.79
C ASP A 175 46.48 17.38 24.41
N ALA A 176 47.18 17.04 23.32
CA ALA A 176 46.69 17.20 21.96
C ALA A 176 45.43 16.36 21.70
N ARG A 177 45.42 15.09 22.13
CA ARG A 177 44.21 14.23 22.07
C ARG A 177 43.06 14.83 22.86
N ALA A 178 43.29 15.29 24.08
CA ALA A 178 42.27 15.91 24.91
C ALA A 178 41.77 17.26 24.34
N SER A 179 42.59 18.01 23.59
CA SER A 179 42.11 19.19 22.85
C SER A 179 41.19 18.77 21.70
N VAL A 180 41.64 17.84 20.86
CA VAL A 180 40.87 17.34 19.71
C VAL A 180 39.56 16.68 20.15
N GLU A 181 39.55 15.91 21.23
CA GLU A 181 38.33 15.31 21.80
C GLU A 181 37.32 16.38 22.24
N ARG A 182 37.77 17.46 22.89
CA ARG A 182 36.90 18.60 23.25
C ARG A 182 36.40 19.36 22.03
N GLU A 183 37.25 19.59 21.04
CA GLU A 183 36.87 20.26 19.79
C GLU A 183 35.85 19.44 18.99
N VAL A 184 36.02 18.13 18.92
CA VAL A 184 35.07 17.19 18.29
C VAL A 184 33.75 17.18 19.05
N GLU A 185 33.75 17.19 20.38
CA GLU A 185 32.52 17.20 21.17
C GLU A 185 31.76 18.54 21.04
N VAL A 186 32.47 19.67 21.03
CA VAL A 186 31.87 20.99 20.75
C VAL A 186 31.29 21.05 19.33
N LEU A 187 32.00 20.49 18.34
CA LEU A 187 31.51 20.43 16.96
C LEU A 187 30.26 19.53 16.87
N ARG A 188 30.25 18.37 17.54
CA ARG A 188 29.09 17.48 17.63
C ARG A 188 27.89 18.18 18.23
N ALA A 189 28.02 18.73 19.43
CA ALA A 189 26.95 19.46 20.11
C ALA A 189 26.40 20.62 19.25
N ARG A 190 27.27 21.32 18.50
CA ARG A 190 26.86 22.32 17.53
C ARG A 190 26.09 21.72 16.36
N THR A 191 26.58 20.65 15.71
CA THR A 191 25.87 20.01 14.61
C THR A 191 24.53 19.40 15.03
N GLU A 192 24.43 18.85 16.25
CA GLU A 192 23.18 18.35 16.80
C GLU A 192 22.17 19.49 17.04
N LYS A 193 22.64 20.62 17.60
CA LYS A 193 21.83 21.84 17.73
C LYS A 193 21.35 22.33 16.36
N ASP A 194 22.26 22.49 15.39
CA ASP A 194 21.95 23.00 14.06
C ASP A 194 20.94 22.07 13.34
N VAL A 195 21.06 20.74 13.49
CA VAL A 195 20.10 19.75 12.98
C VAL A 195 18.74 19.84 13.66
N VAL A 196 18.68 20.06 14.98
CA VAL A 196 17.42 20.26 15.70
C VAL A 196 16.76 21.58 15.29
N GLU A 197 17.52 22.66 15.15
CA GLU A 197 17.01 23.97 14.69
C GLU A 197 16.45 23.87 13.27
N MET A 198 17.18 23.25 12.33
CA MET A 198 16.69 23.00 10.97
C MET A 198 15.42 22.12 10.97
N ARG A 199 15.33 21.11 11.85
CA ARG A 199 14.13 20.24 11.93
C ARG A 199 12.92 20.99 12.46
N VAL A 200 13.09 21.83 13.49
CA VAL A 200 12.02 22.67 14.04
C VAL A 200 11.57 23.71 13.01
N GLN A 201 12.49 24.34 12.28
CA GLN A 201 12.15 25.27 11.21
C GLN A 201 11.36 24.57 10.08
N ALA A 202 11.83 23.42 9.60
CA ALA A 202 11.14 22.66 8.56
C ALA A 202 9.75 22.16 9.00
N GLU A 203 9.58 21.81 10.28
CA GLU A 203 8.27 21.47 10.85
C GLU A 203 7.34 22.69 10.91
N GLN A 204 7.84 23.85 11.37
CA GLN A 204 7.11 25.11 11.36
C GLN A 204 6.66 25.50 9.94
N GLU A 205 7.59 25.52 8.97
CA GLU A 205 7.29 25.79 7.55
C GLU A 205 6.25 24.80 6.99
N SER A 206 6.35 23.51 7.32
CA SER A 206 5.36 22.51 6.90
C SER A 206 3.98 22.75 7.53
N THR A 207 3.91 23.14 8.81
CA THR A 207 2.63 23.49 9.46
C THR A 207 2.03 24.77 8.89
N GLN A 208 2.85 25.77 8.58
CA GLN A 208 2.41 27.02 7.96
C GLN A 208 1.86 26.77 6.56
N LEU A 209 2.60 26.07 5.69
CA LEU A 209 2.14 25.69 4.36
C LEU A 209 0.84 24.87 4.38
N ARG A 210 0.64 24.00 5.38
CA ARG A 210 -0.63 23.28 5.58
C ARG A 210 -1.76 24.20 6.05
N SER A 211 -1.47 25.20 6.89
CA SER A 211 -2.45 26.19 7.32
C SER A 211 -2.90 27.04 6.14
N ASP A 212 -1.95 27.55 5.36
CA ASP A 212 -2.21 28.41 4.19
C ASP A 212 -2.97 27.65 3.10
N ALA A 213 -2.55 26.43 2.76
CA ALA A 213 -3.27 25.59 1.81
C ALA A 213 -4.70 25.21 2.26
N ASN A 214 -4.94 25.08 3.58
CA ASN A 214 -6.29 24.88 4.11
C ASN A 214 -7.12 26.17 4.02
N ALA A 215 -6.54 27.34 4.30
CA ALA A 215 -7.20 28.63 4.17
C ALA A 215 -7.57 28.93 2.71
N ASP A 216 -6.65 28.70 1.77
CA ASP A 216 -6.90 28.83 0.33
C ASP A 216 -8.01 27.85 -0.13
N SER A 217 -7.97 26.59 0.34
CA SER A 217 -9.02 25.61 0.03
C SER A 217 -10.39 26.01 0.58
N GLN A 218 -10.44 26.63 1.76
CA GLN A 218 -11.67 27.18 2.33
C GLN A 218 -12.16 28.39 1.51
N ALA A 219 -11.28 29.35 1.20
CA ALA A 219 -11.62 30.52 0.39
C ALA A 219 -12.14 30.14 -1.00
N VAL A 220 -11.52 29.16 -1.68
CA VAL A 220 -11.99 28.64 -2.97
C VAL A 220 -13.36 27.97 -2.83
N ARG A 221 -13.60 27.21 -1.76
CA ARG A 221 -14.93 26.61 -1.48
C ARG A 221 -16.00 27.67 -1.19
N GLU A 222 -15.67 28.71 -0.44
CA GLU A 222 -16.60 29.80 -0.14
C GLU A 222 -16.93 30.61 -1.39
N ALA A 223 -15.93 30.94 -2.21
CA ALA A 223 -16.12 31.60 -3.49
C ALA A 223 -17.00 30.76 -4.44
N ALA A 224 -16.70 29.46 -4.61
CA ALA A 224 -17.49 28.56 -5.44
C ALA A 224 -18.94 28.40 -4.94
N ASN A 225 -19.14 28.37 -3.61
CA ASN A 225 -20.48 28.34 -3.02
C ASN A 225 -21.23 29.67 -3.20
N ALA A 226 -20.55 30.81 -3.18
CA ALA A 226 -21.14 32.12 -3.46
C ALA A 226 -21.55 32.25 -4.94
N GLU A 227 -20.66 31.87 -5.86
CA GLU A 227 -20.94 31.84 -7.30
C GLU A 227 -22.09 30.87 -7.63
N ALA A 228 -22.12 29.68 -7.02
CA ALA A 228 -23.23 28.73 -7.18
C ALA A 228 -24.56 29.30 -6.68
N LYS A 229 -24.57 30.00 -5.53
CA LYS A 229 -25.77 30.70 -5.02
C LYS A 229 -26.22 31.80 -5.98
N GLN A 230 -25.32 32.67 -6.41
CA GLN A 230 -25.61 33.74 -7.38
C GLN A 230 -26.14 33.18 -8.71
N THR A 231 -25.61 32.05 -9.17
CA THR A 231 -26.09 31.34 -10.37
C THR A 231 -27.50 30.78 -10.16
N ILE A 232 -27.80 30.20 -9.00
CA ILE A 232 -29.15 29.71 -8.67
C ILE A 232 -30.14 30.88 -8.52
N GLU A 233 -29.76 31.99 -7.90
CA GLU A 233 -30.60 33.18 -7.71
C GLU A 233 -30.90 33.88 -9.03
N SER A 234 -29.90 34.07 -9.90
CA SER A 234 -30.10 34.64 -11.24
C SER A 234 -30.90 33.71 -12.15
N ALA A 235 -30.69 32.39 -12.07
CA ALA A 235 -31.52 31.40 -12.75
C ALA A 235 -32.98 31.48 -12.28
N ARG A 236 -33.23 31.54 -10.95
CA ARG A 236 -34.58 31.72 -10.38
C ARG A 236 -35.23 33.02 -10.84
N ALA A 237 -34.55 34.15 -10.75
CA ALA A 237 -35.07 35.44 -11.20
C ALA A 237 -35.41 35.44 -12.70
N SER A 238 -34.60 34.79 -13.54
CA SER A 238 -34.89 34.64 -14.98
C SER A 238 -36.10 33.73 -15.23
N ALA A 239 -36.25 32.63 -14.47
CA ALA A 239 -37.40 31.73 -14.55
C ALA A 239 -38.69 32.40 -14.04
N GLU A 240 -38.63 33.16 -12.94
CA GLU A 240 -39.76 33.96 -12.43
C GLU A 240 -40.20 35.01 -13.46
N LYS A 241 -39.25 35.70 -14.10
CA LYS A 241 -39.54 36.65 -15.19
C LYS A 241 -40.18 35.96 -16.40
N ALA A 242 -39.68 34.79 -16.79
CA ALA A 242 -40.26 34.01 -17.89
C ALA A 242 -41.69 33.54 -17.56
N LEU A 243 -41.92 33.04 -16.34
CA LEU A 243 -43.25 32.67 -15.86
C LEU A 243 -44.20 33.87 -15.77
N ALA A 244 -43.70 35.05 -15.38
CA ALA A 244 -44.49 36.29 -15.36
C ALA A 244 -44.87 36.74 -16.78
N SER A 245 -43.96 36.66 -17.75
CA SER A 245 -44.25 36.94 -19.17
C SER A 245 -45.31 35.97 -19.71
N ALA A 246 -45.08 34.66 -19.54
CA ALA A 246 -46.02 33.63 -19.99
C ALA A 246 -47.41 33.76 -19.34
N ARG A 247 -47.49 34.19 -18.07
CA ARG A 247 -48.76 34.50 -17.40
C ARG A 247 -49.42 35.75 -17.98
N ALA A 248 -48.68 36.83 -18.20
CA ALA A 248 -49.22 38.06 -18.80
C ALA A 248 -49.72 37.83 -20.23
N GLU A 249 -48.99 37.04 -21.02
CA GLU A 249 -49.38 36.58 -22.36
C GLU A 249 -50.64 35.72 -22.32
N ALA A 250 -50.70 34.71 -21.43
CA ALA A 250 -51.88 33.86 -21.25
C ALA A 250 -53.10 34.65 -20.77
N GLU A 251 -52.92 35.61 -19.86
CA GLU A 251 -53.99 36.53 -19.45
C GLU A 251 -54.43 37.45 -20.60
N SER A 252 -53.52 37.88 -21.48
CA SER A 252 -53.88 38.67 -22.66
C SER A 252 -54.71 37.83 -23.62
N LEU A 253 -54.25 36.62 -23.97
CA LEU A 253 -55.00 35.68 -24.80
C LEU A 253 -56.38 35.35 -24.21
N LEU A 254 -56.50 35.23 -22.89
CA LEU A 254 -57.79 35.04 -22.21
C LEU A 254 -58.67 36.29 -22.23
N ARG A 255 -58.10 37.51 -22.18
CA ARG A 255 -58.86 38.76 -22.38
C ARG A 255 -59.33 38.89 -23.82
N ASP A 256 -58.45 38.64 -24.79
CA ASP A 256 -58.74 38.72 -26.22
C ASP A 256 -59.81 37.69 -26.62
N ALA A 257 -59.69 36.44 -26.14
CA ALA A 257 -60.69 35.40 -26.36
C ALA A 257 -62.04 35.69 -25.69
N ARG A 258 -62.04 36.34 -24.51
CA ARG A 258 -63.29 36.81 -23.87
C ARG A 258 -63.92 37.95 -24.66
N GLN A 259 -63.13 38.92 -25.11
CA GLN A 259 -63.60 40.01 -25.96
C GLN A 259 -64.21 39.46 -27.26
N GLN A 260 -63.52 38.55 -27.96
CA GLN A 260 -64.06 37.87 -29.14
C GLN A 260 -65.35 37.09 -28.84
N ALA A 261 -65.45 36.41 -27.69
CA ALA A 261 -66.66 35.71 -27.29
C ALA A 261 -67.82 36.67 -26.97
N ASP A 262 -67.56 37.82 -26.34
CA ASP A 262 -68.57 38.83 -26.04
C ASP A 262 -68.97 39.64 -27.27
N GLU A 263 -68.05 39.90 -28.20
CA GLU A 263 -68.33 40.44 -29.54
C GLU A 263 -69.19 39.47 -30.36
N ALA A 264 -68.87 38.17 -30.36
CA ALA A 264 -69.67 37.15 -31.04
C ALA A 264 -71.08 37.00 -30.42
N ARG A 265 -71.20 37.07 -29.08
CA ARG A 265 -72.49 37.13 -28.39
C ARG A 265 -73.28 38.39 -28.73
N ALA A 266 -72.62 39.55 -28.78
CA ALA A 266 -73.26 40.80 -29.16
C ALA A 266 -73.72 40.78 -30.62
N ALA A 267 -72.92 40.23 -31.54
CA ALA A 267 -73.28 40.01 -32.94
C ALA A 267 -74.50 39.07 -33.06
N SER A 268 -74.46 37.90 -32.42
CA SER A 268 -75.58 36.96 -32.39
C SER A 268 -76.84 37.56 -31.74
N THR A 269 -76.70 38.44 -30.75
CA THR A 269 -77.83 39.16 -30.15
C THR A 269 -78.40 40.22 -31.10
N ARG A 270 -77.56 40.92 -31.88
CA ARG A 270 -78.01 41.86 -32.92
C ARG A 270 -78.72 41.14 -34.06
N GLU A 271 -78.12 40.08 -34.61
CA GLU A 271 -78.71 39.22 -35.64
C GLU A 271 -80.07 38.65 -35.17
N ARG A 272 -80.17 38.26 -33.90
CA ARG A 272 -81.45 37.86 -33.29
C ARG A 272 -82.44 39.01 -33.17
N GLN A 273 -82.01 40.23 -32.79
CA GLN A 273 -82.88 41.40 -32.72
C GLN A 273 -83.37 41.84 -34.11
N GLU A 274 -82.50 41.76 -35.12
CA GLU A 274 -82.81 42.01 -36.53
C GLU A 274 -83.84 40.98 -37.02
N ALA A 275 -83.62 39.68 -36.76
CA ALA A 275 -84.61 38.63 -37.07
C ALA A 275 -85.93 38.78 -36.28
N GLU A 276 -85.90 39.20 -35.01
CA GLU A 276 -87.10 39.50 -34.23
C GLU A 276 -87.85 40.74 -34.78
N GLN A 277 -87.14 41.74 -35.31
CA GLN A 277 -87.70 42.88 -36.04
C GLN A 277 -88.30 42.47 -37.38
N GLU A 278 -87.60 41.69 -38.20
CA GLU A 278 -88.14 41.14 -39.46
C GLU A 278 -89.41 40.32 -39.21
N ILE A 279 -89.44 39.50 -38.16
CA ILE A 279 -90.64 38.76 -37.75
C ILE A 279 -91.76 39.71 -37.27
N ALA A 280 -91.43 40.80 -36.57
CA ALA A 280 -92.40 41.81 -36.17
C ALA A 280 -92.98 42.56 -37.37
N ASP A 281 -92.15 42.94 -38.34
CA ASP A 281 -92.53 43.61 -39.58
C ASP A 281 -93.36 42.70 -40.48
N MET A 282 -92.94 41.44 -40.68
CA MET A 282 -93.75 40.44 -41.37
C MET A 282 -95.11 40.23 -40.68
N ARG A 283 -95.16 40.23 -39.34
CA ARG A 283 -96.43 40.16 -38.59
C ARG A 283 -97.26 41.43 -38.69
N ALA A 284 -96.64 42.61 -38.80
CA ALA A 284 -97.34 43.87 -39.02
C ALA A 284 -97.94 43.91 -40.43
N GLN A 285 -97.18 43.52 -41.45
CA GLN A 285 -97.64 43.37 -42.83
C GLN A 285 -98.76 42.33 -42.94
N ALA A 286 -98.65 41.19 -42.25
CA ALA A 286 -99.71 40.19 -42.20
C ALA A 286 -100.99 40.73 -41.54
N ARG A 287 -100.87 41.46 -40.42
CA ARG A 287 -102.02 42.13 -39.77
C ARG A 287 -102.64 43.20 -40.66
N GLU A 288 -101.85 43.93 -41.44
CA GLU A 288 -102.35 44.93 -42.38
C GLU A 288 -103.06 44.26 -43.57
N ALA A 289 -102.55 43.12 -44.05
CA ALA A 289 -103.21 42.30 -45.07
C ALA A 289 -104.53 41.70 -44.56
N ASP A 290 -104.54 41.13 -43.35
CA ASP A 290 -105.76 40.63 -42.69
C ASP A 290 -106.78 41.75 -42.45
N ALA A 291 -106.33 42.95 -42.05
CA ALA A 291 -107.21 44.12 -41.89
C ALA A 291 -107.85 44.55 -43.22
N LYS A 292 -107.07 44.60 -44.31
CA LYS A 292 -107.59 44.89 -45.67
C LYS A 292 -108.55 43.82 -46.15
N ALA A 293 -108.27 42.54 -45.89
CA ALA A 293 -109.18 41.44 -46.21
C ALA A 293 -110.49 41.52 -45.41
N HIS A 294 -110.42 41.90 -44.12
CA HIS A 294 -111.61 42.15 -43.31
C HIS A 294 -112.41 43.38 -43.74
N GLU A 295 -111.75 44.42 -44.27
CA GLU A 295 -112.42 45.60 -44.83
C GLU A 295 -113.14 45.25 -46.14
N GLN A 296 -112.47 44.54 -47.06
CA GLN A 296 -113.08 43.99 -48.28
C GLN A 296 -114.29 43.08 -47.98
N ALA A 297 -114.15 42.15 -47.03
CA ALA A 297 -115.24 41.28 -46.61
C ALA A 297 -116.42 42.06 -46.00
N ARG A 298 -116.18 43.19 -45.33
CA ARG A 298 -117.24 44.08 -44.84
C ARG A 298 -117.93 44.82 -45.99
N GLU A 299 -117.19 45.29 -46.98
CA GLU A 299 -117.78 45.93 -48.17
C GLU A 299 -118.67 44.93 -48.93
N GLU A 300 -118.18 43.72 -49.21
CA GLU A 300 -118.95 42.65 -49.85
C GLU A 300 -120.21 42.28 -49.06
N THR A 301 -120.08 42.10 -47.74
CA THR A 301 -121.22 41.80 -46.86
C THR A 301 -122.24 42.95 -46.85
N SER A 302 -121.79 44.21 -46.89
CA SER A 302 -122.67 45.38 -46.95
C SER A 302 -123.44 45.45 -48.27
N GLY A 303 -122.79 45.10 -49.39
CA GLY A 303 -123.42 44.97 -50.70
C GLY A 303 -124.47 43.87 -50.73
N MET A 304 -124.17 42.72 -50.11
CA MET A 304 -125.12 41.59 -50.00
C MET A 304 -126.38 41.98 -49.20
N ILE A 305 -126.22 42.71 -48.09
CA ILE A 305 -127.35 43.19 -47.27
C ILE A 305 -128.17 44.26 -48.01
N ALA A 306 -127.53 45.11 -48.81
CA ALA A 306 -128.23 46.09 -49.65
C ALA A 306 -129.07 45.40 -50.75
N ALA A 307 -128.51 44.37 -51.42
CA ALA A 307 -129.21 43.58 -52.42
C ALA A 307 -130.42 42.82 -51.84
N ALA A 308 -130.26 42.21 -50.65
CA ALA A 308 -131.35 41.53 -49.96
C ALA A 308 -132.52 42.48 -49.62
N ARG A 309 -132.24 43.73 -49.24
CA ARG A 309 -133.29 44.74 -48.96
C ARG A 309 -134.05 45.18 -50.22
N ALA A 310 -133.41 45.21 -51.38
CA ALA A 310 -134.08 45.50 -52.64
C ALA A 310 -135.10 44.40 -53.01
N GLN A 311 -134.72 43.12 -52.84
CA GLN A 311 -135.60 41.99 -53.13
C GLN A 311 -136.86 41.93 -52.25
N VAL A 312 -136.77 42.36 -50.97
CA VAL A 312 -137.94 42.44 -50.08
C VAL A 312 -138.93 43.50 -50.55
N SER A 313 -138.46 44.68 -50.96
CA SER A 313 -139.32 45.76 -51.46
C SER A 313 -140.07 45.40 -52.75
N GLU A 314 -139.46 44.58 -53.60
CA GLU A 314 -140.06 44.09 -54.85
C GLU A 314 -141.12 43.00 -54.59
N ALA A 315 -140.91 42.14 -53.58
CA ALA A 315 -141.89 41.15 -53.14
C ALA A 315 -143.16 41.79 -52.51
N GLU A 316 -143.03 42.88 -51.76
CA GLU A 316 -144.16 43.59 -51.15
C GLU A 316 -145.14 44.15 -52.20
N LYS A 317 -144.64 44.66 -53.33
CA LYS A 317 -145.49 45.08 -54.46
C LYS A 317 -146.24 43.88 -55.06
N HIS A 318 -145.55 42.78 -55.31
CA HIS A 318 -146.14 41.56 -55.87
C HIS A 318 -147.28 40.99 -54.99
N LEU A 319 -147.16 41.11 -53.66
CA LEU A 319 -148.19 40.65 -52.72
C LEU A 319 -149.49 41.47 -52.82
N SER A 320 -149.38 42.78 -53.06
CA SER A 320 -150.54 43.68 -53.15
C SER A 320 -151.43 43.41 -54.38
N GLU A 321 -150.82 43.07 -55.53
CA GLU A 321 -151.56 42.75 -56.76
C GLU A 321 -152.22 41.36 -56.71
N THR A 322 -151.64 40.41 -55.97
CA THR A 322 -152.24 39.07 -55.78
C THR A 322 -153.49 39.10 -54.90
N LEU A 323 -153.58 39.99 -53.91
CA LEU A 323 -154.75 40.09 -53.04
C LEU A 323 -156.01 40.58 -53.79
N GLN A 324 -155.88 41.56 -54.69
CA GLN A 324 -157.01 42.00 -55.54
C GLN A 324 -157.46 40.95 -56.57
N ARG A 325 -156.61 39.97 -56.91
CA ARG A 325 -157.00 38.82 -57.75
C ARG A 325 -157.70 37.73 -56.94
N ALA A 326 -157.38 37.57 -55.65
CA ALA A 326 -158.00 36.59 -54.76
C ALA A 326 -159.48 36.88 -54.46
N GLU A 327 -159.86 38.15 -54.25
CA GLU A 327 -161.28 38.51 -53.98
C GLU A 327 -162.22 38.16 -55.15
N ARG A 328 -161.77 38.29 -56.40
CA ARG A 328 -162.57 37.91 -57.58
C ARG A 328 -162.71 36.38 -57.72
N LEU A 329 -161.69 35.63 -57.31
CA LEU A 329 -161.67 34.17 -57.39
C LEU A 329 -162.64 33.51 -56.39
N LEU A 330 -162.90 34.15 -55.25
CA LEU A 330 -163.82 33.66 -54.21
C LEU A 330 -165.30 33.72 -54.65
N THR A 331 -165.70 34.75 -55.41
CA THR A 331 -167.07 34.84 -55.97
C THR A 331 -167.35 33.80 -57.05
N ASP A 332 -166.36 33.46 -57.88
CA ASP A 332 -166.54 32.46 -58.95
C ASP A 332 -166.50 31.01 -58.42
N THR A 333 -165.82 30.75 -57.30
CA THR A 333 -165.76 29.40 -56.70
C THR A 333 -167.03 28.99 -55.97
N ASP A 334 -167.75 29.91 -55.31
CA ASP A 334 -169.01 29.60 -54.59
C ASP A 334 -170.12 29.13 -55.57
N ALA A 335 -170.12 29.66 -56.79
CA ALA A 335 -171.02 29.20 -57.88
C ALA A 335 -170.69 27.79 -58.40
N VAL A 336 -169.42 27.37 -58.35
CA VAL A 336 -168.97 26.05 -58.82
C VAL A 336 -169.22 24.96 -57.77
N VAL A 337 -169.12 25.29 -56.47
CA VAL A 337 -169.42 24.34 -55.38
C VAL A 337 -170.88 23.87 -55.40
N ARG A 338 -171.84 24.77 -55.67
CA ARG A 338 -173.26 24.40 -55.78
C ARG A 338 -173.55 23.42 -56.92
N ARG A 339 -172.95 23.63 -58.11
CA ARG A 339 -173.10 22.69 -59.24
C ARG A 339 -172.55 21.30 -58.91
N ARG A 340 -171.37 21.23 -58.28
CA ARG A 340 -170.76 19.93 -57.88
C ARG A 340 -171.60 19.13 -56.89
N GLN A 341 -172.42 19.77 -56.05
CA GLN A 341 -173.28 19.06 -55.09
C GLN A 341 -174.53 18.44 -55.73
N GLU A 342 -175.08 19.02 -56.80
CA GLU A 342 -176.23 18.44 -57.50
C GLU A 342 -175.83 17.24 -58.38
N ASP A 343 -174.69 17.31 -59.06
CA ASP A 343 -174.16 16.19 -59.86
C ASP A 343 -173.72 14.99 -58.98
N ALA A 344 -173.18 15.25 -57.79
CA ALA A 344 -172.85 14.21 -56.81
C ALA A 344 -174.09 13.45 -56.31
N ARG A 345 -175.24 14.12 -56.19
CA ARG A 345 -176.51 13.51 -55.79
C ARG A 345 -177.04 12.52 -56.83
N ARG A 346 -177.00 12.90 -58.12
CA ARG A 346 -177.44 12.04 -59.23
C ARG A 346 -176.58 10.79 -59.40
N ASN A 347 -175.26 10.90 -59.19
CA ASN A 347 -174.38 9.73 -59.22
C ASN A 347 -174.64 8.77 -58.04
N ALA A 348 -175.00 9.27 -56.85
CA ALA A 348 -175.37 8.43 -55.71
C ALA A 348 -176.69 7.67 -55.95
N GLU A 349 -177.69 8.32 -56.55
CA GLU A 349 -178.95 7.68 -56.95
C GLU A 349 -178.74 6.59 -58.01
N ALA A 350 -177.84 6.82 -58.98
CA ALA A 350 -177.47 5.82 -59.99
C ALA A 350 -176.74 4.59 -59.39
N MET A 351 -175.90 4.78 -58.36
CA MET A 351 -175.26 3.66 -57.65
C MET A 351 -176.24 2.83 -56.82
N LEU A 352 -177.24 3.45 -56.19
CA LEU A 352 -178.26 2.73 -55.42
C LEU A 352 -179.13 1.85 -56.32
N ALA A 353 -179.57 2.37 -57.47
CA ALA A 353 -180.37 1.59 -58.44
C ALA A 353 -179.58 0.40 -59.03
N ALA A 354 -178.27 0.51 -59.19
CA ALA A 354 -177.41 -0.61 -59.62
C ALA A 354 -177.28 -1.69 -58.53
N ALA A 355 -177.11 -1.28 -57.26
CA ALA A 355 -176.98 -2.20 -56.12
C ALA A 355 -178.28 -2.98 -55.84
N GLU A 356 -179.45 -2.36 -56.03
CA GLU A 356 -180.74 -3.06 -55.88
C GLU A 356 -180.96 -4.12 -56.97
N ALA A 357 -180.51 -3.88 -58.20
CA ALA A 357 -180.58 -4.86 -59.29
C ALA A 357 -179.68 -6.09 -59.06
N GLU A 358 -178.48 -5.92 -58.49
CA GLU A 358 -177.64 -7.05 -58.06
C GLU A 358 -178.26 -7.80 -56.86
N ALA A 359 -178.89 -7.10 -55.92
CA ALA A 359 -179.56 -7.72 -54.78
C ALA A 359 -180.78 -8.56 -55.18
N GLU A 360 -181.52 -8.19 -56.25
CA GLU A 360 -182.56 -9.06 -56.81
C GLU A 360 -181.97 -10.31 -57.48
N GLN A 361 -180.89 -10.20 -58.27
CA GLN A 361 -180.23 -11.37 -58.85
C GLN A 361 -179.70 -12.36 -57.79
N LEU A 362 -179.18 -11.85 -56.67
CA LEU A 362 -178.74 -12.68 -55.54
C LEU A 362 -179.92 -13.39 -54.84
N ARG A 363 -181.07 -12.72 -54.72
CA ARG A 363 -182.30 -13.30 -54.15
C ARG A 363 -182.94 -14.34 -55.05
N GLU A 364 -182.90 -14.15 -56.36
CA GLU A 364 -183.36 -15.13 -57.35
C GLU A 364 -182.50 -16.41 -57.34
N ALA A 365 -181.19 -16.27 -57.12
CA ALA A 365 -180.29 -17.40 -56.89
C ALA A 365 -180.61 -18.16 -55.59
N ALA A 366 -180.77 -17.45 -54.47
CA ALA A 366 -181.15 -18.04 -53.19
C ALA A 366 -182.53 -18.75 -53.24
N ARG A 367 -183.44 -18.28 -54.11
CA ARG A 367 -184.74 -18.91 -54.41
C ARG A 367 -184.60 -20.33 -54.96
N GLN A 368 -183.58 -20.62 -55.76
CA GLN A 368 -183.35 -21.95 -56.33
C GLN A 368 -182.76 -22.94 -55.31
N GLU A 369 -181.90 -22.46 -54.41
CA GLU A 369 -181.20 -23.31 -53.45
C GLU A 369 -182.13 -23.85 -52.33
N ALA A 370 -182.97 -22.98 -51.75
CA ALA A 370 -183.95 -23.39 -50.74
C ALA A 370 -185.03 -24.36 -51.29
N LEU A 371 -185.31 -24.30 -52.59
CA LEU A 371 -186.21 -25.27 -53.25
C LEU A 371 -185.57 -26.67 -53.39
N ASN A 372 -184.24 -26.76 -53.44
CA ASN A 372 -183.53 -28.04 -53.42
C ASN A 372 -183.52 -28.67 -52.02
N GLU A 373 -183.39 -27.88 -50.95
CA GLU A 373 -183.50 -28.38 -49.56
C GLU A 373 -184.92 -28.87 -49.22
N ARG A 374 -185.94 -28.19 -49.74
CA ARG A 374 -187.33 -28.66 -49.62
C ARG A 374 -187.52 -30.09 -50.18
N ALA A 375 -186.76 -30.46 -51.23
CA ALA A 375 -186.86 -31.78 -51.87
C ALA A 375 -186.16 -32.91 -51.09
N THR A 376 -185.24 -32.62 -50.17
CA THR A 376 -184.57 -33.63 -49.33
C THR A 376 -185.32 -33.90 -48.03
N ALA A 377 -185.88 -32.87 -47.39
CA ALA A 377 -186.65 -33.01 -46.14
C ALA A 377 -188.00 -33.76 -46.32
N GLN A 378 -188.67 -33.62 -47.47
CA GLN A 378 -189.92 -34.36 -47.72
C GLN A 378 -189.67 -35.88 -47.83
N ARG A 379 -188.50 -36.31 -48.33
CA ARG A 379 -188.12 -37.73 -48.50
C ARG A 379 -187.78 -38.45 -47.18
N THR A 380 -187.64 -37.73 -46.06
CA THR A 380 -187.30 -38.33 -44.75
C THR A 380 -188.50 -38.48 -43.83
N VAL A 381 -189.57 -37.69 -43.98
CA VAL A 381 -190.80 -37.83 -43.16
C VAL A 381 -191.83 -38.78 -43.79
N GLU A 382 -191.88 -38.95 -45.11
CA GLU A 382 -192.62 -40.06 -45.76
C GLU A 382 -192.09 -41.46 -45.36
N LYS A 383 -190.88 -41.54 -44.80
CA LYS A 383 -190.37 -42.78 -44.16
C LYS A 383 -190.95 -43.01 -42.75
N LEU A 384 -191.50 -41.99 -42.10
CA LEU A 384 -192.15 -42.07 -40.79
C LEU A 384 -193.65 -42.36 -40.89
N GLU A 385 -194.35 -41.98 -41.97
CA GLU A 385 -195.73 -42.48 -42.21
C GLU A 385 -195.83 -44.01 -42.21
N ARG A 386 -194.76 -44.69 -42.65
CA ARG A 386 -194.71 -46.16 -42.76
C ARG A 386 -194.32 -46.86 -41.44
N GLN A 387 -194.05 -46.07 -40.41
CA GLN A 387 -193.90 -46.47 -39.01
C GLN A 387 -194.76 -45.52 -38.14
N ARG A 388 -195.99 -45.85 -37.76
CA ARG A 388 -196.37 -47.15 -37.22
C ARG A 388 -197.86 -47.14 -36.90
N GLU A 389 -198.63 -46.93 -37.95
CA GLU A 389 -199.86 -47.68 -38.28
C GLU A 389 -199.90 -49.09 -37.65
N SER A 390 -198.75 -49.77 -37.53
CA SER A 390 -198.59 -51.05 -36.80
C SER A 390 -198.75 -50.99 -35.26
N ILE A 391 -199.26 -49.90 -34.67
CA ILE A 391 -199.81 -49.88 -33.28
C ILE A 391 -201.35 -49.89 -33.29
N ALA A 392 -202.02 -49.71 -34.45
CA ALA A 392 -203.49 -49.77 -34.58
C ALA A 392 -204.07 -51.20 -34.42
N SER A 393 -203.38 -52.11 -33.71
CA SER A 393 -203.66 -53.54 -33.65
C SER A 393 -203.56 -54.13 -32.22
N TYR A 394 -203.62 -53.30 -31.18
CA TYR A 394 -203.85 -53.70 -29.79
C TYR A 394 -204.65 -52.58 -29.08
N LEU A 395 -205.82 -52.14 -29.56
CA LEU A 395 -207.03 -52.92 -29.83
C LEU A 395 -207.41 -53.93 -28.73
N ASP A 396 -208.63 -53.73 -28.24
CA ASP A 396 -209.60 -54.71 -27.74
C ASP A 396 -209.29 -55.64 -26.55
N GLU A 397 -208.04 -55.92 -26.19
CA GLU A 397 -207.75 -56.69 -24.98
C GLU A 397 -207.58 -55.76 -23.77
N MET A 398 -208.70 -55.22 -23.31
CA MET A 398 -209.49 -55.78 -22.20
C MET A 398 -209.05 -55.11 -20.89
N ARG A 399 -209.93 -54.37 -20.22
CA ARG A 399 -210.94 -54.99 -19.34
C ARG A 399 -210.31 -55.87 -18.25
N GLY A 400 -209.11 -55.52 -17.80
CA GLY A 400 -208.57 -55.81 -16.48
C GLY A 400 -208.28 -54.47 -15.80
N LEU A 401 -209.04 -54.06 -14.79
CA LEU A 401 -208.86 -54.49 -13.40
C LEU A 401 -207.46 -54.16 -12.87
N LEU A 402 -207.46 -53.33 -11.83
CA LEU A 402 -206.55 -53.39 -10.68
C LEU A 402 -205.04 -53.33 -10.95
N GLY A 403 -204.43 -52.30 -10.35
CA GLY A 403 -203.01 -52.30 -10.02
C GLY A 403 -202.18 -51.50 -11.02
N SER A 404 -201.27 -50.61 -10.60
CA SER A 404 -200.38 -50.64 -9.42
C SER A 404 -199.47 -51.88 -9.41
N PRO A 405 -198.16 -51.76 -9.06
CA PRO A 405 -197.40 -50.56 -8.71
C PRO A 405 -196.08 -50.39 -9.51
N THR A 406 -195.35 -49.30 -9.18
CA THR A 406 -193.86 -49.23 -9.15
C THR A 406 -193.00 -49.63 -10.37
N ALA A 407 -192.18 -48.68 -10.84
CA ALA A 407 -190.71 -48.67 -10.74
C ALA A 407 -190.14 -47.61 -11.73
N ARG A 408 -189.64 -46.45 -11.28
CA ARG A 408 -188.34 -46.15 -10.63
C ARG A 408 -187.20 -45.89 -11.63
N SER A 409 -186.52 -44.75 -11.41
CA SER A 409 -185.15 -44.41 -11.86
C SER A 409 -184.97 -44.30 -13.40
N ILE A 410 -184.10 -43.46 -13.96
CA ILE A 410 -182.85 -42.85 -13.48
C ILE A 410 -182.82 -41.38 -13.95
N SER A 411 -182.87 -40.40 -13.02
CA SER A 411 -181.83 -39.38 -12.71
C SER A 411 -181.40 -38.42 -13.82
N GLY A 412 -181.29 -37.11 -13.61
CA GLY A 412 -181.54 -36.30 -12.40
C GLY A 412 -180.74 -34.98 -12.42
N LEU A 413 -181.27 -33.93 -11.79
CA LEU A 413 -180.84 -32.50 -11.84
C LEU A 413 -181.25 -31.77 -13.16
N GLU A 414 -182.01 -30.68 -13.15
CA GLU A 414 -182.75 -29.99 -12.08
C GLU A 414 -183.77 -28.98 -12.69
N PRO A 415 -185.00 -28.81 -12.14
CA PRO A 415 -185.95 -27.77 -12.60
C PRO A 415 -186.44 -26.81 -11.49
N LEU A 416 -186.43 -25.50 -11.76
CA LEU A 416 -187.06 -24.42 -10.97
C LEU A 416 -187.52 -23.32 -11.96
N GLU A 417 -188.82 -23.06 -12.13
CA GLU A 417 -189.70 -22.12 -11.39
C GLU A 417 -189.88 -20.76 -12.12
N PRO A 418 -191.03 -20.05 -11.96
CA PRO A 418 -191.32 -18.82 -12.70
C PRO A 418 -191.42 -17.54 -11.82
N LYS A 419 -190.84 -16.40 -12.27
CA LYS A 419 -191.28 -15.02 -11.90
C LYS A 419 -190.58 -13.88 -12.69
N LYS A 420 -191.15 -12.68 -12.51
CA LYS A 420 -191.05 -11.33 -13.13
C LYS A 420 -189.68 -10.58 -13.09
N GLU A 421 -189.69 -9.36 -13.69
CA GLU A 421 -188.82 -8.16 -13.46
C GLU A 421 -187.37 -8.24 -14.03
N GLU A 422 -186.61 -7.18 -14.44
CA GLU A 422 -186.82 -5.77 -14.86
C GLU A 422 -185.51 -5.19 -15.54
N ALA A 423 -185.55 -4.03 -16.21
CA ALA A 423 -184.48 -3.00 -16.42
C ALA A 423 -183.11 -3.20 -17.20
N ASN A 424 -182.93 -2.43 -18.30
CA ASN A 424 -181.93 -1.34 -18.57
C ASN A 424 -180.39 -1.53 -18.91
N ASN A 425 -179.95 -0.95 -20.05
CA ASN A 425 -178.63 -0.29 -20.41
C ASN A 425 -177.36 -1.15 -20.85
N PRO A 426 -176.15 -0.60 -21.22
CA PRO A 426 -175.56 -0.76 -22.57
C PRO A 426 -174.06 -1.21 -22.69
N ALA A 427 -173.50 -1.27 -23.93
CA ALA A 427 -172.10 -0.90 -24.38
C ALA A 427 -171.23 -1.91 -25.21
N LEU A 428 -170.18 -1.36 -25.89
CA LEU A 428 -168.83 -1.87 -26.26
C LEU A 428 -168.54 -2.83 -27.49
N PHE A 429 -167.52 -2.45 -28.31
CA PHE A 429 -166.57 -3.21 -29.21
C PHE A 429 -167.15 -4.17 -30.33
N ASP A 430 -166.43 -4.64 -31.38
CA ASP A 430 -165.01 -4.53 -31.81
C ASP A 430 -164.72 -4.73 -33.34
N GLU A 431 -163.46 -4.42 -33.73
CA GLU A 431 -162.54 -5.01 -34.75
C GLU A 431 -163.00 -5.60 -36.12
N THR A 432 -162.34 -5.17 -37.22
CA THR A 432 -161.22 -5.93 -37.87
C THR A 432 -160.61 -5.27 -39.15
N GLN A 433 -159.28 -5.05 -39.15
CA GLN A 433 -158.25 -5.34 -40.21
C GLN A 433 -158.45 -4.83 -41.68
N LYS A 434 -157.45 -4.46 -42.52
CA LYS A 434 -155.97 -4.28 -42.55
C LYS A 434 -155.61 -3.64 -43.94
N ALA A 435 -154.39 -3.20 -44.31
CA ALA A 435 -153.27 -2.49 -43.66
C ALA A 435 -152.11 -2.26 -44.69
N ALA A 436 -151.29 -1.21 -44.47
CA ALA A 436 -149.90 -1.00 -44.96
C ALA A 436 -149.62 -0.73 -46.48
N GLU A 437 -148.64 0.10 -46.89
CA GLU A 437 -147.77 1.09 -46.20
C GLU A 437 -147.02 2.00 -47.23
N GLY A 438 -146.66 3.23 -46.83
CA GLY A 438 -145.54 4.04 -47.35
C GLY A 438 -145.69 4.71 -48.73
N ASP A 439 -145.09 5.88 -49.00
CA ASP A 439 -144.45 6.87 -48.10
C ASP A 439 -144.43 8.24 -48.82
N SER A 440 -144.50 9.35 -48.09
CA SER A 440 -144.94 10.66 -48.64
C SER A 440 -143.86 11.76 -48.65
N GLU A 441 -143.75 12.46 -49.80
CA GLU A 441 -143.72 13.94 -49.98
C GLU A 441 -142.74 14.75 -49.10
N GLU A 442 -141.88 15.67 -49.58
CA GLU A 442 -141.85 16.54 -50.76
C GLU A 442 -143.16 17.16 -51.27
N LYS A 443 -143.37 18.43 -50.85
CA LYS A 443 -144.06 19.56 -51.50
C LYS A 443 -145.60 19.62 -51.48
#